data_AF-A0A4W3HQI3-F1
#
_entry.id   AF-A0A4W3HQI3-F1
#
_cell.length_a   1.000
_cell.length_b   1.000
_cell.length_c   1.000
_cell.angle_alpha   90.00
_cell.angle_beta   90.00
_cell.angle_gamma   90.00
#
_symmetry.space_group_name_H-M   'P 1'
#
loop_
_entity.id
_entity.type
_entity.pdbx_description
1 polymer ?
#
loop_
_entity_poly.entity_id
_entity_poly.type
_entity_poly.pdbx_seq_one_letter_code
_entity_poly.pdbx_strand_id
1 'polypeptide(L)'
;MLSLFQRRGEVCREKQEAAMPLDRFFLHCGKIVSFINAIANVEVNRTLDPNTIFRGNSLTWKCIDKTMKLAGMHYLQVTLKPIIDEVNHTTNHWCFELTT
;
A
#
# COMPACT_ATOMS: atom_id res chain seq x y z
N MET A 1 18.28 -4.49 16.80
CA MET A 1 16.85 -4.74 16.47
C MET A 1 16.59 -4.58 14.96
N LEU A 2 17.01 -3.47 14.33
CA LEU A 2 16.95 -3.27 12.86
C LEU A 2 17.81 -4.28 12.05
N SER A 3 18.98 -4.64 12.57
CA SER A 3 19.91 -5.60 11.95
C SER A 3 19.37 -7.05 11.85
N LEU A 4 18.51 -7.48 12.78
CA LEU A 4 17.89 -8.81 12.76
C LEU A 4 16.78 -8.90 11.71
N PHE A 5 16.08 -7.80 11.44
CA PHE A 5 15.02 -7.73 10.44
C PHE A 5 15.57 -7.72 9.02
N GLN A 6 16.72 -7.07 8.80
CA GLN A 6 17.42 -7.09 7.51
C GLN A 6 17.99 -8.48 7.18
N ARG A 7 18.58 -9.20 8.16
CA ARG A 7 19.15 -10.54 7.92
C ARG A 7 18.09 -11.63 7.68
N ARG A 8 16.92 -11.55 8.33
CA ARG A 8 15.75 -12.41 8.03
C ARG A 8 14.95 -11.93 6.81
N GLY A 9 15.31 -10.78 6.22
CA GLY A 9 14.70 -10.27 5.00
C GLY A 9 15.05 -11.08 3.75
N GLU A 10 16.18 -11.77 3.72
CA GLU A 10 16.63 -12.59 2.58
C GLU A 10 16.20 -14.07 2.68
N VAL A 11 15.88 -14.55 3.89
CA VAL A 11 15.47 -15.94 4.13
C VAL A 11 14.10 -15.94 4.81
N CYS A 12 13.03 -16.05 4.02
CA CYS A 12 11.75 -16.70 4.40
C CYS A 12 10.67 -16.41 3.34
N ARG A 13 10.11 -17.47 2.74
CA ARG A 13 8.92 -17.44 1.87
C ARG A 13 7.61 -17.10 2.62
N GLU A 14 7.66 -16.95 3.94
CA GLU A 14 6.50 -16.73 4.84
C GLU A 14 6.29 -15.27 5.27
N LYS A 15 6.69 -14.29 4.46
CA LYS A 15 6.57 -12.85 4.82
C LYS A 15 5.13 -12.31 4.85
N GLN A 16 4.16 -13.03 4.34
CA GLN A 16 2.80 -12.51 4.14
C GLN A 16 2.01 -12.41 5.45
N GLU A 17 2.28 -13.29 6.43
CA GLU A 17 1.54 -13.34 7.69
C GLU A 17 2.16 -12.47 8.79
N ALA A 18 3.49 -12.25 8.77
CA ALA A 18 4.16 -11.41 9.77
C ALA A 18 3.99 -9.89 9.51
N ALA A 19 3.70 -9.48 8.27
CA ALA A 19 3.50 -8.07 7.92
C ALA A 19 2.19 -7.50 8.50
N MET A 20 1.11 -8.29 8.54
CA MET A 20 -0.20 -7.79 9.00
C MET A 20 -0.25 -7.40 10.49
N PRO A 21 0.34 -8.19 11.40
CA PRO A 21 0.43 -7.84 12.81
C PRO A 21 1.29 -6.60 13.04
N LEU A 22 2.36 -6.44 12.27
CA LEU A 22 3.31 -5.33 12.43
C LEU A 22 2.74 -4.01 11.94
N ASP A 23 2.03 -3.98 10.81
CA ASP A 23 1.41 -2.74 10.31
C ASP A 23 0.36 -2.21 11.30
N ARG A 24 -0.45 -3.10 11.90
CA ARG A 24 -1.46 -2.72 12.90
C ARG A 24 -0.82 -2.30 14.23
N PHE A 25 0.26 -2.97 14.65
CA PHE A 25 1.01 -2.64 15.86
C PHE A 25 1.73 -1.29 15.75
N PHE A 26 2.43 -1.04 14.63
CA PHE A 26 3.14 0.23 14.41
C PHE A 26 2.18 1.41 14.16
N LEU A 27 1.01 1.16 13.56
CA LEU A 27 -0.06 2.15 13.46
C LEU A 27 -0.55 2.55 14.86
N HIS A 28 -0.79 1.58 15.74
CA HIS A 28 -1.26 1.85 17.10
C HIS A 28 -0.21 2.52 17.98
N CYS A 29 1.08 2.24 17.76
CA CYS A 29 2.18 2.89 18.48
C CYS A 29 2.63 4.25 17.91
N GLY A 30 1.97 4.78 16.87
CA GLY A 30 2.34 6.06 16.24
C GLY A 30 3.72 6.06 15.55
N LYS A 31 4.30 4.89 15.30
CA LYS A 31 5.67 4.72 14.77
C LYS A 31 5.71 4.26 13.31
N ILE A 32 4.54 4.11 12.68
CA ILE A 32 4.40 3.69 11.28
C ILE A 32 5.19 4.60 10.32
N VAL A 33 5.17 5.92 10.54
CA VAL A 33 5.87 6.88 9.68
C VAL A 33 7.38 6.68 9.75
N SER A 34 7.94 6.55 10.95
CA SER A 34 9.37 6.29 11.14
C SER A 34 9.80 4.94 10.56
N PHE A 35 8.96 3.92 10.68
CA PHE A 35 9.20 2.59 10.09
C PHE A 35 9.24 2.65 8.57
N ILE A 36 8.21 3.23 7.93
CA ILE A 36 8.14 3.40 6.49
C ILE A 36 9.33 4.22 5.98
N ASN A 37 9.69 5.31 6.66
CA ASN A 37 10.85 6.11 6.29
C ASN A 37 12.16 5.29 6.37
N ALA A 38 12.34 4.46 7.40
CA ALA A 38 13.53 3.64 7.53
C ALA A 38 13.67 2.61 6.38
N ILE A 39 12.59 1.89 6.05
CA ILE A 39 12.62 0.89 4.96
C ILE A 39 12.71 1.56 3.58
N ALA A 40 12.10 2.73 3.40
CA ALA A 40 12.15 3.51 2.16
C ALA A 40 13.57 3.98 1.86
N ASN A 41 14.27 4.56 2.85
CA ASN A 41 15.66 4.99 2.67
C ASN A 41 16.60 3.82 2.31
N VAL A 42 16.39 2.64 2.89
CA VAL A 42 17.17 1.45 2.54
C VAL A 42 16.95 1.04 1.09
N GLU A 43 15.70 1.11 0.60
CA GLU A 43 15.39 0.79 -0.79
C GLU A 43 15.98 1.80 -1.76
N VAL A 44 15.77 3.10 -1.50
CA VAL A 44 16.35 4.20 -2.31
C VAL A 44 17.84 4.01 -2.49
N ASN A 45 18.57 3.72 -1.40
CA ASN A 45 20.03 3.55 -1.44
C ASN A 45 20.49 2.26 -2.16
N ARG A 46 19.62 1.25 -2.29
CA ARG A 46 19.94 -0.02 -2.96
C ARG A 46 19.50 -0.06 -4.42
N THR A 47 18.56 0.79 -4.81
CA THR A 47 18.06 0.88 -6.17
C THR A 47 19.11 1.49 -7.09
N LEU A 48 19.52 0.75 -8.13
CA LEU A 48 20.47 1.23 -9.13
C LEU A 48 19.79 2.00 -10.26
N ASP A 49 18.65 1.51 -10.74
CA ASP A 49 17.82 2.18 -11.74
C ASP A 49 16.64 2.90 -11.06
N PRO A 50 16.60 4.24 -11.05
CA PRO A 50 15.52 5.00 -10.41
C PRO A 50 14.14 4.67 -10.99
N ASN A 51 14.03 4.15 -12.22
CA ASN A 51 12.75 3.73 -12.82
C ASN A 51 12.17 2.44 -12.21
N THR A 52 12.91 1.81 -11.29
CA THR A 52 12.52 0.55 -10.64
C THR A 52 12.28 0.68 -9.14
N ILE A 53 12.43 1.89 -8.58
CA ILE A 53 12.22 2.13 -7.15
C ILE A 53 10.79 1.77 -6.74
N PHE A 54 10.62 1.10 -5.59
CA PHE A 54 9.32 0.74 -5.03
C PHE A 54 8.41 -0.10 -5.94
N ARG A 55 8.98 -1.03 -6.72
CA ARG A 55 8.17 -1.96 -7.53
C ARG A 55 7.47 -3.02 -6.68
N GLY A 56 6.33 -3.51 -7.21
CA GLY A 56 5.35 -4.42 -6.58
C GLY A 56 5.89 -5.62 -5.76
N ASN A 57 7.05 -6.14 -6.13
CA ASN A 57 7.65 -7.29 -5.46
C ASN A 57 8.49 -6.93 -4.23
N SER A 58 8.85 -5.66 -4.04
CA SER A 58 9.60 -5.22 -2.88
C SER A 58 8.77 -5.30 -1.59
N LEU A 59 9.45 -5.66 -0.50
CA LEU A 59 8.89 -5.58 0.84
C LEU A 59 8.45 -4.15 1.19
N THR A 60 9.24 -3.14 0.80
CA THR A 60 8.94 -1.74 1.11
C THR A 60 7.65 -1.31 0.44
N TRP A 61 7.49 -1.60 -0.85
CA TRP A 61 6.24 -1.31 -1.57
C TRP A 61 5.06 -2.01 -0.93
N LYS A 62 5.20 -3.30 -0.56
CA LYS A 62 4.11 -4.05 0.11
C LYS A 62 3.70 -3.42 1.44
N CYS A 63 4.67 -2.96 2.25
CA CYS A 63 4.38 -2.25 3.50
C CYS A 63 3.70 -0.89 3.24
N ILE A 64 4.16 -0.14 2.23
CA ILE A 64 3.56 1.14 1.83
C ILE A 64 2.12 0.94 1.33
N ASP A 65 1.90 0.03 0.38
CA ASP A 65 0.58 -0.29 -0.19
C ASP A 65 -0.43 -0.66 0.89
N LYS A 66 -0.02 -1.51 1.84
CA LYS A 66 -0.88 -1.91 2.95
C LYS A 66 -1.17 -0.77 3.93
N THR A 67 -0.16 0.02 4.26
CA THR A 67 -0.32 1.20 5.13
C THR A 67 -1.25 2.23 4.49
N MET A 68 -1.08 2.50 3.19
CA MET A 68 -1.92 3.41 2.42
C MET A 68 -3.36 2.92 2.34
N LYS A 69 -3.60 1.62 2.14
CA LYS A 69 -4.95 1.05 2.16
C LYS A 69 -5.62 1.22 3.53
N LEU A 70 -4.89 0.98 4.62
CA LEU A 70 -5.42 1.11 5.97
C LEU A 70 -5.70 2.56 6.36
N ALA A 71 -4.79 3.48 6.07
CA ALA A 71 -4.92 4.90 6.43
C ALA A 71 -5.80 5.70 5.45
N GLY A 72 -5.80 5.33 4.17
CA GLY A 72 -6.40 6.09 3.09
C GLY A 72 -7.82 5.65 2.71
N MET A 73 -8.35 4.55 3.23
CA MET A 73 -9.66 4.04 2.82
C MET A 73 -10.78 5.08 2.95
N HIS A 74 -10.86 5.76 4.09
CA HIS A 74 -11.87 6.79 4.31
C HIS A 74 -11.70 7.98 3.34
N TYR A 75 -10.46 8.40 3.09
CA TYR A 75 -10.17 9.45 2.12
C TYR A 75 -10.62 9.08 0.71
N LEU A 76 -10.34 7.84 0.27
CA LEU A 76 -10.79 7.33 -1.03
C LEU A 76 -12.32 7.25 -1.11
N GLN A 77 -12.99 6.81 -0.04
CA GLN A 77 -14.45 6.78 0.00
C GLN A 77 -15.04 8.18 -0.15
N VAL A 78 -14.55 9.17 0.59
CA VAL A 78 -15.09 10.55 0.49
C VAL A 78 -14.79 11.18 -0.87
N THR A 79 -13.62 10.92 -1.43
CA THR A 79 -13.15 11.61 -2.66
C THR A 79 -13.65 10.94 -3.93
N LEU A 80 -13.55 9.61 -4.03
CA LEU A 80 -13.81 8.88 -5.27
C LEU A 80 -15.23 8.30 -5.34
N LYS A 81 -15.88 8.01 -4.20
CA LYS A 81 -17.20 7.38 -4.22
C LYS A 81 -18.25 8.20 -4.99
N PRO A 82 -18.37 9.54 -4.83
CA PRO A 82 -19.37 10.32 -5.57
C PRO A 82 -19.16 10.23 -7.09
N ILE A 83 -17.90 10.29 -7.54
CA ILE A 83 -17.52 10.20 -8.96
C ILE A 83 -17.85 8.81 -9.51
N ILE A 84 -17.53 7.75 -8.74
CA ILE A 84 -17.84 6.37 -9.13
C ILE A 84 -19.35 6.14 -9.19
N ASP A 85 -20.10 6.65 -8.21
CA ASP A 85 -21.55 6.54 -8.19
C ASP A 85 -22.16 7.29 -9.38
N GLU A 86 -21.69 8.50 -9.70
CA GLU A 86 -22.10 9.26 -10.89
C GLU A 86 -21.86 8.49 -12.19
N VAL A 87 -20.65 7.97 -12.41
CA VAL A 87 -20.33 7.15 -13.59
C VAL A 87 -21.24 5.94 -13.67
N ASN A 88 -21.47 5.23 -12.56
CA ASN A 88 -22.37 4.08 -12.54
C ASN A 88 -23.81 4.47 -12.88
N HIS A 89 -24.33 5.58 -12.34
CA HIS A 89 -25.67 6.07 -12.67
C HIS A 89 -25.79 6.45 -14.14
N THR A 90 -24.80 7.17 -14.67
CA THR A 90 -24.75 7.57 -16.07
C THR A 90 -24.63 6.37 -16.99
N THR A 91 -23.72 5.42 -16.75
CA THR A 91 -23.57 4.21 -17.57
C THR A 91 -24.84 3.37 -17.57
N ASN A 92 -25.53 3.24 -16.43
CA ASN A 92 -26.82 2.55 -16.39
C ASN A 92 -27.87 3.30 -17.22
N HIS A 93 -27.92 4.64 -17.16
CA HIS A 93 -28.83 5.45 -17.98
C HIS A 93 -28.57 5.26 -19.49
N TRP A 94 -27.32 5.38 -19.94
CA TRP A 94 -26.95 5.14 -21.35
C TRP A 94 -27.22 3.70 -21.77
N CYS A 95 -27.08 2.73 -20.86
CA CYS A 95 -27.39 1.33 -21.15
C CYS A 95 -28.90 1.13 -21.37
N PHE A 96 -29.77 1.86 -20.67
CA PHE A 96 -31.22 1.87 -20.89
C PHE A 96 -31.62 2.60 -22.19
N GLU A 97 -30.97 3.71 -22.53
CA GLU A 97 -31.26 4.45 -23.77
C GLU A 97 -30.82 3.70 -25.04
N LEU A 98 -29.78 2.87 -24.98
CA LEU A 98 -29.32 2.07 -26.12
C LEU A 98 -30.14 0.78 -26.35
N THR A 99 -31.06 0.44 -25.45
CA THR A 99 -31.94 -0.75 -25.57
C THR A 99 -33.39 -0.42 -25.92
N THR A 100 -33.72 0.84 -26.18
CA THR A 100 -35.04 1.30 -26.64
C THR A 100 -34.96 1.78 -28.08
#